data_AF-A0A945KLW5-F1
#
_entry.id   AF-A0A945KLW5-F1
#
_cell.length_a   1.000
_cell.length_b   1.000
_cell.length_c   1.000
_cell.angle_alpha   90.00
_cell.angle_beta   90.00
_cell.angle_gamma   90.00
#
_symmetry.space_group_name_H-M   'P 1'
#
loop_
_entity.id
_entity.type
_entity.pdbx_description
1 polymer ?
#
loop_
_entity_poly.entity_id
_entity_poly.type
_entity_poly.pdbx_seq_one_letter_code
_entity_poly.pdbx_strand_id
1 'polypeptide(L)' 'ATKLTKERFANIFFEFGNEHITVNTSGDWGKSDPMLVVKAAAMLEQRGASREAIQKLVWDNPVEFYGENRLKLEKRK' A
#
# COMPACT_ATOMS: atom_id res chain seq x y z
N ALA A 1 17.47 -7.48 -11.97
CA ALA A 1 16.05 -7.11 -12.15
C ALA A 1 15.68 -6.09 -11.08
N THR A 2 15.29 -4.88 -11.47
CA THR A 2 15.08 -3.73 -10.57
C THR A 2 13.62 -3.63 -10.11
N LYS A 3 13.15 -4.62 -9.34
CA LYS A 3 11.84 -4.46 -8.66
C LYS A 3 11.92 -3.26 -7.71
N LEU A 4 10.79 -2.59 -7.52
CA LEU A 4 10.68 -1.53 -6.53
C LEU A 4 10.93 -2.12 -5.13
N THR A 5 11.93 -1.59 -4.42
CA THR A 5 12.19 -2.01 -3.05
C THR A 5 11.30 -1.23 -2.08
N LYS A 6 11.05 -1.79 -0.90
CA LYS A 6 10.26 -1.12 0.15
C LYS A 6 10.88 0.21 0.59
N GLU A 7 12.21 0.32 0.57
CA GLU A 7 12.94 1.55 0.89
C GLU A 7 12.69 2.64 -0.15
N ARG A 8 12.71 2.27 -1.44
CA ARG A 8 12.40 3.21 -2.53
C ARG A 8 10.93 3.61 -2.51
N PHE A 9 10.03 2.66 -2.23
CA PHE A 9 8.61 2.96 -2.06
C PHE A 9 8.37 3.93 -0.89
N ALA A 10 9.05 3.74 0.25
CA ALA A 10 8.93 4.64 1.38
C ALA A 10 9.38 6.07 1.01
N ASN A 11 10.45 6.23 0.24
CA ASN A 11 10.86 7.56 -0.24
C ASN A 11 9.77 8.21 -1.10
N ILE A 12 9.19 7.47 -2.05
CA ILE A 12 8.08 7.95 -2.88
C ILE A 12 6.89 8.38 -2.00
N PHE A 13 6.53 7.59 -1.00
CA PHE A 13 5.42 7.91 -0.09
C PHE A 13 5.64 9.23 0.66
N PHE A 14 6.84 9.47 1.20
CA PHE A 14 7.13 10.72 1.92
C PHE A 14 7.32 11.93 0.99
N GLU A 15 7.73 11.72 -0.26
CA GLU A 15 7.91 12.78 -1.24
C GLU A 15 6.57 13.26 -1.84
N PHE A 16 5.68 12.32 -2.16
CA PHE A 16 4.44 12.61 -2.90
C PHE A 16 3.16 12.55 -2.05
N GLY A 17 3.26 12.11 -0.79
CA GLY A 17 2.12 11.93 0.09
C GLY A 17 1.33 10.65 -0.19
N ASN A 18 0.12 10.56 0.36
CA ASN A 18 -0.67 9.32 0.37
C ASN A 18 -2.10 9.49 -0.16
N GLU A 19 -2.43 10.60 -0.82
CA GLU A 19 -3.81 10.88 -1.26
C GLU A 19 -4.26 9.95 -2.40
N HIS A 20 -3.39 9.67 -3.37
CA HIS A 20 -3.73 8.88 -4.57
C HIS A 20 -2.69 7.81 -4.87
N ILE A 21 -2.25 7.09 -3.82
CA ILE A 21 -1.28 5.98 -3.93
C ILE A 21 -1.92 4.67 -3.48
N THR A 22 -1.63 3.59 -4.23
CA THR A 22 -1.89 2.20 -3.83
C THR A 22 -0.59 1.39 -3.92
N VAL A 23 -0.51 0.27 -3.20
CA VAL A 23 0.66 -0.62 -3.21
C VAL A 23 0.23 -2.08 -3.37
N ASN A 24 0.98 -2.84 -4.16
CA ASN A 24 0.79 -4.29 -4.33
C ASN A 24 2.14 -5.01 -4.41
N THR A 25 2.12 -6.35 -4.34
CA THR A 25 3.33 -7.18 -4.35
C THR A 25 3.76 -7.60 -5.76
N SER A 26 2.96 -7.33 -6.80
CA SER A 26 3.11 -7.92 -8.14
C SER A 26 3.29 -9.45 -8.06
N GLY A 27 2.42 -10.09 -7.26
CA GLY A 27 2.56 -11.48 -6.83
C GLY A 27 2.57 -12.51 -7.96
N ASP A 28 2.04 -12.14 -9.12
CA ASP A 28 1.92 -12.93 -10.34
C ASP A 28 3.09 -12.73 -11.33
N TRP A 29 4.00 -11.77 -11.07
CA TRP A 29 5.13 -11.46 -11.96
C TRP A 29 6.46 -12.00 -11.40
N GLY A 30 6.74 -13.28 -11.70
CA GLY A 30 7.97 -13.97 -11.34
C GLY A 30 8.13 -14.21 -9.83
N LYS A 31 9.37 -14.32 -9.33
CA LYS A 31 9.62 -14.50 -7.89
C LYS A 31 9.14 -13.27 -7.12
N SER A 32 8.07 -13.41 -6.35
CA SER A 32 7.50 -12.37 -5.51
C SER A 32 7.35 -12.83 -4.07
N ASP A 33 7.43 -11.87 -3.15
CA ASP A 33 7.20 -12.09 -1.73
C ASP A 33 5.81 -11.53 -1.38
N PRO A 34 4.85 -12.39 -0.98
CA PRO A 34 3.48 -11.97 -0.68
C PRO A 34 3.42 -11.03 0.53
N MET A 35 4.48 -10.95 1.34
CA MET A 35 4.55 -10.07 2.51
C MET A 35 4.97 -8.64 2.19
N LEU A 36 5.26 -8.29 0.93
CA LEU A 36 5.82 -6.97 0.58
C LEU A 36 4.92 -5.79 0.95
N VAL A 37 3.59 -5.92 0.89
CA VAL A 37 2.67 -4.85 1.34
C VAL A 37 2.83 -4.61 2.85
N VAL A 38 2.84 -5.67 3.65
CA VAL A 38 3.01 -5.58 5.11
C VAL A 38 4.39 -5.03 5.47
N LYS A 39 5.44 -5.49 4.77
CA LYS A 39 6.82 -5.01 4.97
C LYS A 39 7.00 -3.54 4.57
N ALA A 40 6.29 -3.06 3.54
CA ALA A 40 6.28 -1.66 3.17
C ALA A 40 5.56 -0.81 4.23
N ALA A 41 4.39 -1.24 4.70
CA ALA A 41 3.66 -0.56 5.77
C ALA A 41 4.48 -0.46 7.07
N ALA A 42 5.13 -1.55 7.50
CA ALA A 42 6.00 -1.55 8.67
C ALA A 42 7.19 -0.59 8.51
N MET A 43 7.75 -0.47 7.31
CA MET A 43 8.82 0.48 7.03
C MET A 43 8.33 1.93 7.09
N LEU A 44 7.12 2.21 6.62
CA LEU A 44 6.51 3.53 6.74
C LEU A 44 6.29 3.91 8.21
N GLU A 45 5.77 2.97 9.01
CA GLU A 45 5.58 3.16 10.46
C GLU A 45 6.93 3.44 11.15
N GLN A 46 7.96 2.66 10.86
CA GLN A 46 9.32 2.88 11.38
C GLN A 46 9.92 4.25 10.98
N ARG A 47 9.44 4.84 9.89
CA ARG A 47 9.88 6.16 9.40
C ARG A 47 8.95 7.30 9.83
N GLY A 48 7.98 7.03 10.70
CA GLY A 48 7.11 8.06 11.28
C GLY A 48 5.83 8.35 10.50
N ALA A 49 5.43 7.50 9.56
CA ALA A 49 4.09 7.61 8.96
C ALA A 49 3.03 7.29 10.02
N SER A 50 1.95 8.07 10.05
CA SER A 50 0.84 7.82 10.97
C SER A 50 0.06 6.56 10.58
N ARG A 51 -0.69 5.99 11.54
CA ARG A 51 -1.54 4.82 11.26
C ARG A 51 -2.64 5.15 10.26
N GLU A 52 -3.19 6.36 10.33
CA GLU A 52 -4.18 6.87 9.39
C GLU A 52 -3.58 6.95 7.98
N ALA A 53 -2.32 7.38 7.88
CA ALA A 53 -1.64 7.49 6.61
C ALA A 53 -1.38 6.12 5.96
N ILE A 54 -1.05 5.11 6.77
CA ILE A 54 -0.87 3.72 6.34
C ILE A 54 -2.23 3.09 5.98
N GLN A 55 -3.27 3.31 6.80
CA GLN A 55 -4.64 2.86 6.55
C GLN A 55 -5.14 3.39 5.20
N LYS A 56 -4.90 4.67 4.92
CA LYS A 56 -5.26 5.28 3.64
C LYS A 56 -4.57 4.60 2.46
N LEU A 57 -3.27 4.33 2.58
CA LEU A 57 -2.49 3.63 1.56
C LEU A 57 -2.98 2.20 1.29
N VAL A 58 -3.19 1.40 2.34
CA VAL A 58 -3.41 -0.06 2.21
C VAL A 58 -4.89 -0.44 2.12
N TRP A 59 -5.79 0.49 2.42
CA TRP A 59 -7.22 0.23 2.45
C TRP A 59 -8.05 1.32 1.79
N ASP A 60 -8.06 2.55 2.31
CA ASP A 60 -9.05 3.54 1.87
C ASP A 60 -8.86 3.92 0.39
N ASN A 61 -7.62 4.15 -0.07
CA ASN A 61 -7.33 4.45 -1.48
C ASN A 61 -7.67 3.27 -2.41
N PRO A 62 -7.26 2.01 -2.14
CA PRO A 62 -7.73 0.87 -2.94
C PRO A 62 -9.25 0.75 -2.99
N VAL A 63 -9.94 0.95 -1.87
CA VAL A 63 -11.40 0.86 -1.80
C VAL A 63 -12.07 1.95 -2.61
N GLU A 64 -11.58 3.19 -2.50
CA GLU A 64 -12.05 4.32 -3.30
C GLU A 64 -11.81 4.10 -4.79
N PHE A 65 -10.62 3.61 -5.16
CA PHE A 65 -10.24 3.40 -6.57
C PHE A 65 -10.99 2.23 -7.24
N TYR A 66 -11.05 1.07 -6.59
CA TYR A 66 -11.70 -0.11 -7.17
C TYR A 66 -13.21 -0.13 -6.95
N GLY A 67 -13.69 0.55 -5.91
CA GLY A 67 -15.09 0.58 -5.49
C GLY A 67 -15.49 -0.60 -4.60
N GLU A 68 -16.23 -0.31 -3.53
CA GLU A 68 -16.71 -1.30 -2.55
C GLU A 68 -17.50 -2.45 -3.19
N ASN A 69 -18.36 -2.14 -4.16
CA ASN A 69 -19.17 -3.14 -4.88
C ASN A 69 -18.30 -4.15 -5.63
N ARG A 70 -17.24 -3.67 -6.29
CA ARG A 70 -16.32 -4.53 -7.04
C ARG A 70 -15.50 -5.42 -6.10
N LEU A 71 -15.10 -4.86 -4.97
CA LEU A 71 -14.37 -5.57 -3.92
C LEU A 71 -15.26 -6.47 -3.05
N LYS A 72 -16.59 -6.44 -3.26
CA LYS A 72 -17.59 -7.20 -2.49
C LYS A 72 -17.44 -6.97 -0.98
N LEU A 73 -17.18 -5.73 -0.58
CA LEU A 73 -17.05 -5.37 0.82
C LEU A 73 -18.43 -5.25 1.47
N GLU A 74 -18.54 -5.75 2.70
CA GLU A 74 -19.70 -5.45 3.53
C GLU A 74 -19.64 -3.97 3.96
N LYS A 75 -20.81 -3.33 4.07
CA LYS A 75 -20.87 -1.98 4.63
C LYS A 75 -20.32 -2.01 6.05
N ARG A 76 -19.35 -1.14 6.35
CA ARG A 76 -18.86 -0.98 7.73
C ARG A 76 -20.05 -0.58 8.60
N LYS A 77 -20.26 -1.30 9.71
CA LYS A 77 -21.29 -1.02 10.72
C LYS A 77 -20.99 0.26 11.47
#